data_AF-A0A0A2LTH2-F1
#
_entry.id   AF-A0A0A2LTH2-F1
#
_cell.length_a   1.000
_cell.length_b   1.000
_cell.length_c   1.000
_cell.angle_alpha   90.00
_cell.angle_beta   90.00
_cell.angle_gamma   90.00
#
_symmetry.space_group_name_H-M   'P 1'
#
loop_
_entity.id
_entity.type
_entity.pdbx_description
1 polymer ?
#
loop_
_entity_poly.entity_id
_entity_poly.type
_entity_poly.pdbx_seq_one_letter_code
_entity_poly.pdbx_strand_id
1 'polypeptide(L)'
;MKSILKYLSLPCVALALISCSDDDSGNNPQDENARLLKSVIYPIVNNPGDELTVDLSEHYFYDAEHNLAKADGDTKFNGEYFYSNNRLSERTKYGTEYIYEYDDQGRITKLWSETFGDYTELFYEEGKVITHIYHVISDKLEKRELLLDQQGRIIKMTDLDPATSVSHVDIVDYIYDTNGNITSIIRVLEGNSEPETISYTYGETKNPYYYSLKKHYETTYYLENSNGLSVYNNKHGLCPNMIVSENVYYTINENGYPTAEYTTSPEGITNEICTYNYF
;
A
#
# COMPACT_ATOMS: atom_id res chain seq x y z
N MET A 1 -27.35 47.72 -47.69
CA MET A 1 -26.67 47.92 -46.39
C MET A 1 -25.86 46.69 -46.09
N LYS A 2 -24.53 46.78 -46.17
CA LYS A 2 -23.60 45.70 -45.83
C LYS A 2 -23.31 45.81 -44.33
N SER A 3 -23.64 44.79 -43.55
CA SER A 3 -23.11 44.62 -42.20
C SER A 3 -22.37 43.29 -42.15
N ILE A 4 -21.07 43.41 -41.93
CA ILE A 4 -20.08 42.36 -41.78
C ILE A 4 -20.06 42.02 -40.29
N LEU A 5 -20.55 40.84 -39.89
CA LEU A 5 -20.24 40.29 -38.58
C LEU A 5 -19.06 39.33 -38.74
N LYS A 6 -17.90 39.78 -38.27
CA LYS A 6 -16.65 39.02 -38.22
C LYS A 6 -16.74 37.97 -37.10
N TYR A 7 -16.25 36.79 -37.45
CA TYR A 7 -15.91 35.68 -36.59
C TYR A 7 -15.09 36.14 -35.36
N LEU A 8 -15.58 35.82 -34.17
CA LEU A 8 -14.79 35.78 -32.94
C LEU A 8 -14.58 34.29 -32.62
N SER A 9 -13.62 33.66 -33.29
CA SER A 9 -13.14 32.34 -32.91
C SER A 9 -12.30 32.49 -31.65
N LEU A 10 -12.88 32.15 -30.50
CA LEU A 10 -12.14 31.98 -29.26
C LEU A 10 -11.14 30.83 -29.46
N PRO A 11 -9.83 31.04 -29.24
CA PRO A 11 -8.91 29.92 -29.16
C PRO A 11 -9.18 29.20 -27.83
N CYS A 12 -9.71 27.98 -27.89
CA CYS A 12 -9.58 27.02 -26.79
C CYS A 12 -8.09 26.76 -26.59
N VAL A 13 -7.51 27.43 -25.60
CA VAL A 13 -6.19 27.10 -25.06
C VAL A 13 -6.35 25.74 -24.39
N ALA A 14 -5.97 24.67 -25.11
CA ALA A 14 -5.70 23.38 -24.49
C ALA A 14 -4.47 23.56 -23.60
N LEU A 15 -4.72 23.75 -22.30
CA LEU A 15 -3.69 23.61 -21.26
C LEU A 15 -3.28 22.14 -21.23
N ALA A 16 -2.30 21.79 -22.06
CA ALA A 16 -1.52 20.58 -21.87
C ALA A 16 -0.67 20.78 -20.61
N LEU A 17 -1.20 20.34 -19.47
CA LEU A 17 -0.42 20.17 -18.25
C LEU A 17 0.50 18.97 -18.45
N ILE A 18 1.62 19.18 -19.14
CA ILE A 18 2.77 18.29 -19.06
C ILE A 18 3.43 18.60 -17.72
N SER A 19 2.95 17.94 -16.68
CA SER A 19 3.63 17.83 -15.39
C SER A 19 4.70 16.75 -15.50
N CYS A 20 5.79 17.03 -16.21
CA CYS A 20 7.05 16.33 -15.98
C CYS A 20 7.75 17.05 -14.84
N SER A 21 7.49 16.66 -13.59
CA SER A 21 8.40 17.01 -12.49
C SER A 21 9.55 16.01 -12.48
N ASP A 22 10.42 16.11 -13.48
CA ASP A 22 11.75 15.51 -13.43
C ASP A 22 12.63 16.44 -12.59
N ASP A 23 12.51 16.32 -11.27
CA ASP A 23 13.45 16.92 -10.32
C ASP A 23 13.87 15.85 -9.30
N ASP A 24 14.38 14.74 -9.82
CA ASP A 24 15.06 13.68 -9.05
C ASP A 24 16.58 13.68 -9.33
N SER A 25 17.16 14.87 -9.45
CA SER A 25 18.59 15.06 -9.78
C SER A 25 19.55 14.88 -8.58
N GLY A 26 19.08 14.28 -7.48
CA GLY A 26 19.85 14.06 -6.26
C GLY A 26 20.18 12.60 -5.92
N ASN A 27 19.55 11.61 -6.57
CA ASN A 27 19.74 10.21 -6.18
C ASN A 27 21.00 9.64 -6.83
N ASN A 28 22.09 9.58 -6.07
CA ASN A 28 23.19 8.70 -6.40
C ASN A 28 22.63 7.26 -6.45
N PRO A 29 22.73 6.53 -7.58
CA PRO A 29 22.14 5.19 -7.70
C PRO A 29 22.70 4.18 -6.67
N GLN A 30 23.83 4.46 -6.01
CA GLN A 30 24.29 3.68 -4.86
C GLN A 30 23.45 3.90 -3.59
N ASP A 31 22.86 5.08 -3.40
CA ASP A 31 22.03 5.43 -2.24
C ASP A 31 20.62 4.84 -2.34
N GLU A 32 20.18 4.53 -3.56
CA GLU A 32 18.90 3.84 -3.79
C GLU A 32 18.88 2.39 -3.32
N ASN A 33 20.04 1.72 -3.17
CA ASN A 33 20.11 0.35 -2.69
C ASN A 33 20.08 0.28 -1.16
N ALA A 34 20.69 1.27 -0.48
CA ALA A 34 20.75 1.34 0.97
C ALA A 34 19.36 1.50 1.62
N ARG A 35 18.32 1.80 0.84
CA ARG A 35 16.92 1.85 1.30
C ARG A 35 16.18 0.52 1.17
N LEU A 36 16.67 -0.43 0.39
CA LEU A 36 15.95 -1.68 0.11
C LEU A 36 16.07 -2.63 1.29
N LEU A 37 14.95 -2.87 1.96
CA LEU A 37 14.81 -3.83 3.04
C LEU A 37 15.12 -5.22 2.51
N LYS A 38 16.15 -5.85 3.08
CA LYS A 38 16.57 -7.22 2.78
C LYS A 38 15.89 -8.23 3.68
N SER A 39 15.76 -7.92 4.96
CA SER A 39 15.09 -8.80 5.91
C SER A 39 14.67 -8.06 7.17
N VAL A 40 13.66 -8.60 7.85
CA VAL A 40 13.31 -8.23 9.23
C VAL A 40 13.40 -9.48 10.09
N ILE A 41 14.30 -9.46 11.07
CA ILE A 41 14.59 -10.63 11.91
C ILE A 41 13.95 -10.40 13.28
N TYR A 42 13.10 -11.34 13.71
CA TYR A 42 12.48 -11.30 15.02
C TYR A 42 13.25 -12.22 15.98
N PRO A 43 13.52 -11.78 17.23
CA PRO A 43 14.12 -12.64 18.23
C PRO A 43 13.28 -13.90 18.44
N ILE A 44 13.95 -15.05 18.48
CA ILE A 44 13.28 -16.33 18.73
C ILE A 44 12.73 -16.33 20.15
N VAL A 45 11.40 -16.33 20.27
CA VAL A 45 10.72 -16.49 21.56
C VAL A 45 10.64 -17.97 21.88
N ASN A 46 11.60 -18.47 22.68
CA ASN A 46 11.53 -19.84 23.20
C ASN A 46 10.54 -19.89 24.36
N ASN A 47 9.29 -20.30 24.11
CA ASN A 47 8.36 -20.61 25.18
C ASN A 47 8.75 -21.96 25.80
N PRO A 48 9.07 -22.02 27.11
CA PRO A 48 9.37 -23.30 27.76
C PRO A 48 8.12 -24.19 27.73
N GLY A 49 8.12 -25.19 26.83
CA GLY A 49 7.02 -26.13 26.63
C GLY A 49 6.58 -26.28 25.17
N ASP A 50 6.93 -25.33 24.30
CA ASP A 50 6.71 -25.48 22.86
C ASP A 50 7.89 -26.23 22.22
N GLU A 51 7.63 -27.38 21.62
CA GLU A 51 8.62 -28.13 20.84
C GLU A 51 8.89 -27.48 19.47
N LEU A 52 8.09 -26.49 19.07
CA LEU A 52 8.17 -25.85 17.76
C LEU A 52 8.72 -24.42 17.89
N THR A 53 9.95 -24.23 17.41
CA THR A 53 10.48 -22.90 17.14
C THR A 53 9.93 -22.41 15.81
N VAL A 54 9.13 -21.33 15.82
CA VAL A 54 8.65 -20.66 14.60
C VAL A 54 9.59 -19.51 14.27
N ASP A 55 10.20 -19.57 13.08
CA ASP A 55 10.93 -18.44 12.54
C ASP A 55 9.93 -17.47 11.90
N LEU A 56 9.80 -16.28 12.50
CA LEU A 56 8.93 -15.21 12.02
C LEU A 56 9.70 -14.20 11.15
N SER A 57 10.96 -14.49 10.80
CA SER A 57 11.75 -13.60 9.97
C SER A 57 11.08 -13.38 8.62
N GLU A 58 11.29 -12.20 8.06
CA GLU A 58 10.83 -11.80 6.74
C GLU A 58 12.06 -11.60 5.85
N HIS A 59 12.00 -12.07 4.60
CA HIS A 59 13.08 -11.86 3.64
C HIS A 59 12.55 -11.35 2.32
N TYR A 60 13.28 -10.41 1.72
CA TYR A 60 12.90 -9.70 0.52
C TYR A 60 14.04 -9.75 -0.50
N PHE A 61 13.69 -10.07 -1.73
CA PHE A 61 14.61 -10.22 -2.84
C PHE A 61 14.11 -9.36 -4.00
N TYR A 62 15.03 -8.63 -4.63
CA TYR A 62 14.71 -7.72 -5.72
C TYR A 62 15.42 -8.15 -7.00
N ASP A 63 14.83 -7.84 -8.15
CA ASP A 63 15.48 -8.00 -9.45
C ASP A 63 16.52 -6.87 -9.72
N ALA A 64 17.14 -6.90 -10.90
CA ALA A 64 18.14 -5.90 -11.28
C ALA A 64 17.56 -4.49 -11.46
N GLU A 65 16.25 -4.39 -11.66
CA GLU A 65 15.47 -3.17 -11.79
C GLU A 65 14.88 -2.72 -10.44
N HIS A 66 15.22 -3.39 -9.33
CA HIS A 66 14.74 -3.13 -7.98
C HIS A 66 13.22 -3.34 -7.79
N ASN A 67 12.59 -4.17 -8.61
CA ASN A 67 11.24 -4.66 -8.33
C ASN A 67 11.31 -5.81 -7.33
N LEU A 68 10.28 -5.95 -6.49
CA LEU A 68 10.17 -7.08 -5.56
C LEU A 68 10.02 -8.37 -6.38
N ALA A 69 11.04 -9.23 -6.40
CA ALA A 69 11.04 -10.49 -7.15
C ALA A 69 10.56 -11.68 -6.30
N LYS A 70 10.84 -11.63 -5.00
CA LYS A 70 10.38 -12.65 -4.04
C LYS A 70 10.29 -12.06 -2.64
N ALA A 71 9.31 -12.51 -1.89
CA ALA A 71 9.31 -12.38 -0.44
C ALA A 71 8.94 -13.71 0.22
N ASP A 72 9.59 -14.04 1.33
CA ASP A 72 9.29 -15.23 2.12
C ASP A 72 9.33 -14.93 3.63
N GLY A 73 8.91 -15.91 4.43
CA GLY A 73 8.73 -15.75 5.87
C GLY A 73 7.36 -15.19 6.27
N ASP A 74 7.28 -14.57 7.45
CA ASP A 74 6.04 -14.02 8.03
C ASP A 74 5.71 -12.62 7.50
N THR A 75 5.46 -12.52 6.20
CA THR A 75 5.18 -11.24 5.52
C THR A 75 3.92 -11.32 4.66
N LYS A 76 3.16 -10.20 4.58
CA LYS A 76 1.99 -10.12 3.69
C LYS A 76 2.36 -10.31 2.21
N PHE A 77 3.62 -10.02 1.87
CA PHE A 77 4.19 -10.11 0.52
C PHE A 77 4.69 -11.51 0.16
N ASN A 78 4.44 -12.52 0.98
CA ASN A 78 4.90 -13.87 0.70
C ASN A 78 4.52 -14.33 -0.72
N GLY A 79 5.51 -14.74 -1.52
CA GLY A 79 5.33 -15.18 -2.89
C GLY A 79 6.52 -14.86 -3.80
N GLU A 80 6.40 -15.33 -5.05
CA GLU A 80 7.28 -15.01 -6.17
C GLU A 80 6.55 -14.07 -7.12
N TYR A 81 7.28 -13.12 -7.70
CA TYR A 81 6.74 -12.03 -8.50
C TYR A 81 7.48 -11.97 -9.83
N PHE A 82 6.72 -11.94 -10.92
CA PHE A 82 7.26 -11.98 -12.26
C PHE A 82 6.86 -10.73 -13.03
N TYR A 83 7.83 -10.16 -13.75
CA TYR A 83 7.66 -8.91 -14.47
C TYR A 83 7.87 -9.11 -15.97
N SER A 84 7.02 -8.47 -16.77
CA SER A 84 7.15 -8.37 -18.23
C SER A 84 7.09 -6.91 -18.64
N ASN A 85 8.10 -6.44 -19.37
CA ASN A 85 8.27 -5.02 -19.70
C ASN A 85 8.17 -4.09 -18.47
N ASN A 86 8.79 -4.52 -17.36
CA ASN A 86 8.78 -3.79 -16.09
C ASN A 86 7.38 -3.58 -15.46
N ARG A 87 6.42 -4.46 -15.80
CA ARG A 87 5.08 -4.53 -15.21
C ARG A 87 4.88 -5.89 -14.55
N LEU A 88 4.26 -5.91 -13.37
CA LEU A 88 3.95 -7.15 -12.64
C LEU A 88 2.96 -7.98 -13.46
N SER A 89 3.42 -9.04 -14.12
CA SER A 89 2.55 -9.89 -14.95
C SER A 89 1.91 -11.00 -14.14
N GLU A 90 2.62 -11.52 -13.14
CA GLU A 90 2.21 -12.70 -12.39
C GLU A 90 2.76 -12.67 -10.96
N ARG A 91 2.03 -13.28 -10.03
CA ARG A 91 2.51 -13.59 -8.68
C ARG A 91 2.11 -15.01 -8.30
N THR A 92 3.04 -15.80 -7.78
CA THR A 92 2.73 -17.09 -7.15
C THR A 92 2.78 -16.95 -5.63
N LYS A 93 1.70 -17.31 -4.93
CA LYS A 93 1.64 -17.30 -3.45
C LYS A 93 1.00 -18.57 -2.93
N TYR A 94 1.70 -19.31 -2.07
CA TYR A 94 1.26 -20.61 -1.53
C TYR A 94 0.77 -21.59 -2.60
N GLY A 95 1.45 -21.62 -3.76
CA GLY A 95 1.09 -22.46 -4.90
C GLY A 95 -0.13 -21.98 -5.71
N THR A 96 -0.69 -20.81 -5.38
CA THR A 96 -1.74 -20.15 -6.15
C THR A 96 -1.11 -19.13 -7.09
N GLU A 97 -1.46 -19.21 -8.37
CA GLU A 97 -1.06 -18.25 -9.40
C GLU A 97 -2.08 -17.12 -9.50
N TYR A 98 -1.55 -15.90 -9.59
CA TYR A 98 -2.31 -14.67 -9.76
C TYR A 98 -1.79 -13.93 -11.00
N ILE A 99 -2.70 -13.59 -11.92
CA ILE A 99 -2.35 -12.93 -13.19
C ILE A 99 -2.96 -11.54 -13.22
N TYR A 100 -2.23 -10.60 -13.81
CA TYR A 100 -2.56 -9.18 -13.87
C TYR A 100 -2.81 -8.73 -15.31
N GLU A 101 -3.91 -8.01 -15.52
CA GLU A 101 -4.20 -7.31 -16.79
C GLU A 101 -4.03 -5.81 -16.63
N TYR A 102 -3.74 -5.13 -17.74
CA TYR A 102 -3.43 -3.71 -17.79
C TYR A 102 -4.20 -2.99 -18.90
N ASP A 103 -4.51 -1.73 -18.68
CA ASP A 103 -4.97 -0.83 -19.74
C ASP A 103 -3.80 -0.24 -20.57
N ASP A 104 -4.15 0.54 -21.59
CA ASP A 104 -3.19 1.21 -22.48
C ASP A 104 -2.30 2.24 -21.75
N GLN A 105 -2.74 2.74 -20.59
CA GLN A 105 -1.97 3.63 -19.73
C GLN A 105 -1.02 2.88 -18.79
N GLY A 106 -1.09 1.54 -18.76
CA GLY A 106 -0.27 0.70 -17.90
C GLY A 106 -0.77 0.60 -16.47
N ARG A 107 -2.06 0.84 -16.22
CA ARG A 107 -2.70 0.66 -14.91
C ARG A 107 -3.35 -0.72 -14.85
N ILE A 108 -3.33 -1.37 -13.68
CA ILE A 108 -3.94 -2.70 -13.52
C ILE A 108 -5.46 -2.58 -13.66
N THR A 109 -6.06 -3.34 -14.57
CA THR A 109 -7.52 -3.42 -14.72
C THR A 109 -8.11 -4.68 -14.11
N LYS A 110 -7.30 -5.72 -13.92
CA LYS A 110 -7.77 -6.99 -13.37
C LYS A 110 -6.66 -7.77 -12.67
N LEU A 111 -7.04 -8.44 -11.59
CA LEU A 111 -6.32 -9.53 -10.94
C LEU A 111 -7.23 -10.75 -10.97
N TRP A 112 -6.75 -11.92 -11.38
CA TRP A 112 -7.48 -13.17 -11.16
C TRP A 112 -6.60 -14.24 -10.55
N SER A 113 -7.20 -15.11 -9.74
CA SER A 113 -6.59 -16.35 -9.26
C SER A 113 -6.96 -17.50 -10.18
N GLU A 114 -5.98 -18.16 -10.80
CA GLU A 114 -6.27 -19.33 -11.63
C GLU A 114 -6.81 -20.52 -10.80
N THR A 115 -6.34 -20.63 -9.56
CA THR A 115 -6.68 -21.76 -8.68
C THR A 115 -8.09 -21.66 -8.10
N PHE A 116 -8.49 -20.47 -7.65
CA PHE A 116 -9.78 -20.29 -6.96
C PHE A 116 -10.85 -19.68 -7.87
N GLY A 117 -10.46 -19.03 -8.97
CA GLY A 117 -11.35 -18.28 -9.85
C GLY A 117 -11.80 -16.93 -9.30
N ASP A 118 -11.41 -16.57 -8.08
CA ASP A 118 -11.62 -15.25 -7.50
C ASP A 118 -10.95 -14.19 -8.38
N TYR A 119 -11.59 -13.03 -8.53
CA TYR A 119 -11.01 -11.92 -9.26
C TYR A 119 -11.34 -10.57 -8.66
N THR A 120 -10.48 -9.60 -8.93
CA THR A 120 -10.71 -8.18 -8.67
C THR A 120 -10.56 -7.39 -9.96
N GLU A 121 -11.57 -6.62 -10.33
CA GLU A 121 -11.54 -5.69 -11.47
C GLU A 121 -11.49 -4.24 -10.97
N LEU A 122 -10.81 -3.38 -11.73
CA LEU A 122 -10.58 -1.97 -11.45
C LEU A 122 -11.09 -1.12 -12.62
N PHE A 123 -11.98 -0.19 -12.33
CA PHE A 123 -12.53 0.76 -13.29
C PHE A 123 -12.10 2.16 -12.90
N TYR A 124 -11.28 2.78 -13.76
CA TYR A 124 -10.73 4.10 -13.51
C TYR A 124 -11.64 5.20 -14.07
N GLU A 125 -12.04 6.13 -13.22
CA GLU A 125 -12.81 7.32 -13.58
C GLU A 125 -12.09 8.59 -13.10
N GLU A 126 -12.58 9.76 -13.52
CA GLU A 126 -12.00 11.03 -13.06
C GLU A 126 -12.19 11.18 -11.54
N GLY A 127 -11.08 11.23 -10.81
CA GLY A 127 -11.07 11.41 -9.35
C GLY A 127 -11.48 10.19 -8.52
N LYS A 128 -11.69 9.02 -9.13
CA LYS A 128 -12.06 7.80 -8.39
C LYS A 128 -11.71 6.50 -9.11
N VAL A 129 -11.70 5.41 -8.36
CA VAL A 129 -11.59 4.03 -8.88
C VAL A 129 -12.75 3.20 -8.32
N ILE A 130 -13.47 2.49 -9.19
CA ILE A 130 -14.45 1.49 -8.75
C ILE A 130 -13.80 0.12 -8.77
N THR A 131 -13.98 -0.64 -7.71
CA THR A 131 -13.49 -2.02 -7.59
C THR A 131 -14.67 -2.99 -7.62
N HIS A 132 -14.52 -4.08 -8.35
CA HIS A 132 -15.41 -5.24 -8.28
C HIS A 132 -14.60 -6.42 -7.76
N ILE A 133 -15.01 -7.02 -6.64
CA ILE A 133 -14.33 -8.16 -6.04
C ILE A 133 -15.30 -9.34 -6.09
N TYR A 134 -14.98 -10.36 -6.86
CA TYR A 134 -15.78 -11.56 -6.97
C TYR A 134 -15.17 -12.71 -6.17
N HIS A 135 -15.97 -13.27 -5.28
CA HIS A 135 -15.65 -14.41 -4.45
C HIS A 135 -16.40 -15.64 -4.97
N VAL A 136 -15.68 -16.58 -5.58
CA VAL A 136 -16.27 -17.78 -6.21
C VAL A 136 -16.94 -18.67 -5.17
N ILE A 137 -16.32 -18.87 -4.01
CA ILE A 137 -16.82 -19.81 -2.99
C ILE A 137 -18.18 -19.36 -2.43
N SER A 138 -18.36 -18.05 -2.22
CA SER A 138 -19.60 -17.49 -1.69
C SER A 138 -20.58 -17.04 -2.77
N ASP A 139 -20.17 -17.08 -4.04
CA ASP A 139 -20.88 -16.51 -5.19
C ASP A 139 -21.34 -15.06 -4.92
N LYS A 140 -20.40 -14.24 -4.45
CA LYS A 140 -20.65 -12.84 -4.07
C LYS A 140 -19.79 -11.90 -4.90
N LEU A 141 -20.41 -10.80 -5.34
CA LEU A 141 -19.73 -9.67 -5.95
C LEU A 141 -19.83 -8.46 -5.03
N GLU A 142 -18.69 -8.03 -4.49
CA GLU A 142 -18.57 -6.78 -3.75
C GLU A 142 -18.22 -5.64 -4.70
N LYS A 143 -18.74 -4.45 -4.43
CA LYS A 143 -18.44 -3.25 -5.22
C LYS A 143 -18.06 -2.12 -4.29
N ARG A 144 -16.90 -1.51 -4.51
CA ARG A 144 -16.48 -0.35 -3.72
C ARG A 144 -16.03 0.80 -4.59
N GLU A 145 -16.33 2.01 -4.14
CA GLU A 145 -15.80 3.24 -4.70
C GLU A 145 -14.62 3.71 -3.84
N LEU A 146 -13.49 4.00 -4.50
CA LEU A 146 -12.30 4.60 -3.92
C LEU A 146 -12.18 6.02 -4.47
N LEU A 147 -12.56 7.03 -3.67
CA LEU A 147 -12.40 8.44 -4.03
C LEU A 147 -10.94 8.86 -3.85
N LEU A 148 -10.42 9.60 -4.82
CA LEU A 148 -9.03 10.02 -4.86
C LEU A 148 -8.87 11.54 -4.67
N ASP A 149 -7.74 11.94 -4.10
CA ASP A 149 -7.29 13.32 -4.21
C ASP A 149 -6.49 13.59 -5.50
N GLN A 150 -5.96 14.81 -5.63
CA GLN A 150 -5.17 15.23 -6.79
C GLN A 150 -3.83 14.51 -6.92
N GLN A 151 -3.34 13.87 -5.85
CA GLN A 151 -2.13 13.05 -5.85
C GLN A 151 -2.45 11.58 -6.16
N GLY A 152 -3.72 11.23 -6.37
CA GLY A 152 -4.17 9.86 -6.62
C GLY A 152 -4.27 9.01 -5.35
N ARG A 153 -4.20 9.60 -4.15
CA ARG A 153 -4.32 8.88 -2.87
C ARG A 153 -5.79 8.63 -2.56
N ILE A 154 -6.10 7.47 -1.99
CA ILE A 154 -7.47 7.14 -1.56
C ILE A 154 -7.81 8.01 -0.34
N ILE A 155 -8.75 8.92 -0.48
CA ILE A 155 -9.26 9.78 0.61
C ILE A 155 -10.58 9.28 1.17
N LYS A 156 -11.30 8.43 0.44
CA LYS A 156 -12.54 7.80 0.90
C LYS A 156 -12.76 6.45 0.24
N MET A 157 -13.24 5.49 1.01
CA MET A 157 -13.83 4.26 0.51
C MET A 157 -15.32 4.24 0.85
N THR A 158 -16.14 3.80 -0.09
CA THR A 158 -17.58 3.58 0.12
C THR A 158 -17.96 2.22 -0.43
N ASP A 159 -18.62 1.41 0.39
CA ASP A 159 -19.25 0.18 -0.07
C ASP A 159 -20.50 0.54 -0.88
N LEU A 160 -20.56 0.09 -2.13
CA LEU A 160 -21.67 0.38 -3.05
C LEU A 160 -22.79 -0.67 -2.95
N ASP A 161 -22.52 -1.81 -2.29
CA ASP A 161 -23.51 -2.85 -2.04
C ASP A 161 -23.31 -3.47 -0.64
N PRO A 162 -23.51 -2.67 0.43
CA PRO A 162 -23.24 -3.11 1.81
C PRO A 162 -24.11 -4.31 2.22
N ALA A 163 -25.27 -4.50 1.58
CA ALA A 163 -26.16 -5.64 1.87
C ALA A 163 -25.58 -6.99 1.43
N THR A 164 -24.65 -7.00 0.49
CA THR A 164 -24.00 -8.22 -0.02
C THR A 164 -22.55 -8.34 0.43
N SER A 165 -21.94 -7.22 0.83
CA SER A 165 -20.56 -7.13 1.31
C SER A 165 -20.26 -8.08 2.47
N VAL A 166 -19.08 -8.67 2.43
CA VAL A 166 -18.51 -9.41 3.56
C VAL A 166 -17.84 -8.44 4.55
N SER A 167 -17.54 -7.20 4.14
CA SER A 167 -17.02 -6.16 5.04
C SER A 167 -18.17 -5.38 5.69
N HIS A 168 -18.25 -5.42 7.01
CA HIS A 168 -19.22 -4.65 7.82
C HIS A 168 -18.88 -3.15 7.93
N VAL A 169 -18.35 -2.55 6.86
CA VAL A 169 -17.86 -1.16 6.84
C VAL A 169 -18.49 -0.43 5.67
N ASP A 170 -19.34 0.56 5.96
CA ASP A 170 -20.09 1.28 4.94
C ASP A 170 -19.27 2.41 4.30
N ILE A 171 -18.60 3.22 5.14
CA ILE A 171 -17.84 4.39 4.72
C ILE A 171 -16.56 4.50 5.54
N VAL A 172 -15.46 4.81 4.87
CA VAL A 172 -14.18 5.13 5.50
C VAL A 172 -13.58 6.37 4.87
N ASP A 173 -13.32 7.42 5.64
CA ASP A 173 -12.57 8.61 5.22
C ASP A 173 -11.14 8.55 5.77
N TYR A 174 -10.18 8.94 4.93
CA TYR A 174 -8.75 8.96 5.24
C TYR A 174 -8.22 10.39 5.22
N ILE A 175 -7.66 10.82 6.34
CA ILE A 175 -7.05 12.15 6.48
C ILE A 175 -5.54 12.02 6.46
N TYR A 176 -4.89 12.85 5.67
CA TYR A 176 -3.44 12.85 5.48
C TYR A 176 -2.80 14.11 6.05
N ASP A 177 -1.57 13.98 6.55
CA ASP A 177 -0.69 15.13 6.75
C ASP A 177 -0.02 15.58 5.44
N THR A 178 0.83 16.60 5.53
CA THR A 178 1.59 17.14 4.38
C THR A 178 2.69 16.20 3.89
N ASN A 179 3.13 15.25 4.72
CA ASN A 179 4.14 14.26 4.36
C ASN A 179 3.50 13.05 3.67
N GLY A 180 2.18 12.92 3.71
CA GLY A 180 1.45 11.80 3.13
C GLY A 180 1.19 10.66 4.11
N ASN A 181 1.37 10.87 5.41
CA ASN A 181 0.96 9.90 6.43
C ASN A 181 -0.55 10.02 6.69
N ILE A 182 -1.23 8.88 6.89
CA ILE A 182 -2.64 8.83 7.27
C ILE A 182 -2.75 9.15 8.77
N THR A 183 -3.16 10.37 9.11
CA THR A 183 -3.29 10.84 10.50
C THR A 183 -4.62 10.50 11.13
N SER A 184 -5.66 10.23 10.33
CA SER A 184 -6.94 9.75 10.86
C SER A 184 -7.69 8.86 9.89
N ILE A 185 -8.38 7.88 10.45
CA ILE A 185 -9.37 7.04 9.77
C ILE A 185 -10.70 7.31 10.47
N ILE A 186 -11.70 7.79 9.72
CA ILE A 186 -13.07 7.97 10.22
C ILE A 186 -13.92 6.90 9.54
N ARG A 187 -14.55 6.00 10.31
CA ARG A 187 -15.32 4.90 9.76
C ARG A 187 -16.72 4.81 10.36
N VAL A 188 -17.69 4.41 9.54
CA VAL A 188 -19.03 4.03 9.97
C VAL A 188 -19.17 2.54 9.76
N LEU A 189 -19.38 1.81 10.87
CA LEU A 189 -19.59 0.37 10.85
C LEU A 189 -21.08 0.07 10.68
N GLU A 190 -21.38 -1.06 10.03
CA GLU A 190 -22.75 -1.53 9.86
C GLU A 190 -23.48 -1.58 11.21
N GLY A 191 -24.68 -1.00 11.27
CA GLY A 191 -25.50 -0.96 12.49
C GLY A 191 -25.11 0.11 13.51
N ASN A 192 -24.02 0.86 13.29
CA ASN A 192 -23.63 2.00 14.10
C ASN A 192 -23.97 3.31 13.39
N SER A 193 -24.71 4.20 14.05
CA SER A 193 -25.03 5.52 13.51
C SER A 193 -23.92 6.55 13.71
N GLU A 194 -23.04 6.33 14.69
CA GLU A 194 -21.97 7.25 15.05
C GLU A 194 -20.64 6.83 14.41
N PRO A 195 -19.90 7.75 13.78
CA PRO A 195 -18.60 7.45 13.22
C PRO A 195 -17.57 7.21 14.33
N GLU A 196 -16.71 6.22 14.13
CA GLU A 196 -15.51 5.98 14.93
C GLU A 196 -14.33 6.69 14.28
N THR A 197 -13.53 7.41 15.07
CA THR A 197 -12.28 8.04 14.60
C THR A 197 -11.08 7.36 15.25
N ILE A 198 -10.15 6.89 14.43
CA ILE A 198 -8.85 6.37 14.85
C ILE A 198 -7.79 7.37 14.42
N SER A 199 -7.01 7.86 15.38
CA SER A 199 -5.99 8.88 15.14
C SER A 199 -4.58 8.30 15.29
N TYR A 200 -3.66 8.76 14.45
CA TYR A 200 -2.27 8.33 14.43
C TYR A 200 -1.34 9.54 14.49
N THR A 201 -0.22 9.38 15.20
CA THR A 201 0.87 10.35 15.25
C THR A 201 2.10 9.69 14.65
N TYR A 202 2.85 10.43 13.84
CA TYR A 202 4.05 9.93 13.17
C TYR A 202 5.30 10.64 13.69
N GLY A 203 6.39 9.89 13.76
CA GLY A 203 7.72 10.44 14.09
C GLY A 203 8.51 10.74 12.82
N GLU A 204 9.76 11.15 13.00
CA GLU A 204 10.67 11.40 11.87
C GLU A 204 11.27 10.12 11.28
N THR A 205 11.17 8.99 12.00
CA THR A 205 11.69 7.68 11.54
C THR A 205 10.98 7.26 10.26
N LYS A 206 11.75 6.97 9.20
CA LYS A 206 11.22 6.49 7.92
C LYS A 206 10.63 5.09 8.06
N ASN A 207 9.54 4.82 7.35
CA ASN A 207 8.97 3.48 7.26
C ASN A 207 9.74 2.64 6.22
N PRO A 208 10.49 1.61 6.62
CA PRO A 208 11.34 0.88 5.68
C PRO A 208 10.55 0.17 4.58
N TYR A 209 9.32 -0.27 4.88
CA TYR A 209 8.47 -0.96 3.90
C TYR A 209 7.92 -0.01 2.85
N TYR A 210 7.54 1.21 3.24
CA TYR A 210 7.06 2.22 2.30
C TYR A 210 8.11 2.51 1.23
N TYR A 211 9.37 2.75 1.65
CA TYR A 211 10.43 3.10 0.71
C TYR A 211 10.96 1.90 -0.08
N SER A 212 11.09 0.72 0.54
CA SER A 212 11.60 -0.48 -0.14
C SER A 212 10.61 -1.02 -1.17
N LEU A 213 9.32 -0.94 -0.87
CA LEU A 213 8.26 -1.52 -1.67
C LEU A 213 7.49 -0.46 -2.46
N LYS A 214 8.05 0.74 -2.61
CA LYS A 214 7.42 1.87 -3.30
C LYS A 214 6.95 1.49 -4.70
N LYS A 215 7.82 0.88 -5.53
CA LYS A 215 7.47 0.44 -6.89
C LYS A 215 6.33 -0.57 -6.92
N HIS A 216 6.34 -1.51 -5.97
CA HIS A 216 5.27 -2.50 -5.83
C HIS A 216 3.95 -1.79 -5.51
N TYR A 217 3.94 -0.93 -4.50
CA TYR A 217 2.75 -0.17 -4.11
C TYR A 217 2.25 0.76 -5.23
N GLU A 218 3.12 1.48 -5.93
CA GLU A 218 2.71 2.33 -7.06
C GLU A 218 2.00 1.53 -8.16
N THR A 219 2.39 0.27 -8.34
CA THR A 219 1.76 -0.64 -9.31
C THR A 219 0.43 -1.19 -8.80
N THR A 220 0.35 -1.58 -7.52
CA THR A 220 -0.76 -2.37 -6.96
C THR A 220 -1.68 -1.59 -6.03
N TYR A 221 -1.48 -0.28 -5.86
CA TYR A 221 -2.10 0.54 -4.80
C TYR A 221 -3.60 0.34 -4.66
N TYR A 222 -4.38 0.53 -5.73
CA TYR A 222 -5.85 0.40 -5.66
C TYR A 222 -6.31 -1.04 -5.51
N LEU A 223 -5.53 -1.99 -6.04
CA LEU A 223 -5.83 -3.42 -5.97
C LEU A 223 -5.65 -3.95 -4.54
N GLU A 224 -4.52 -3.66 -3.90
CA GLU A 224 -4.24 -4.12 -2.53
C GLU A 224 -5.09 -3.42 -1.48
N ASN A 225 -5.62 -2.24 -1.81
CA ASN A 225 -6.46 -1.45 -0.92
C ASN A 225 -7.93 -1.41 -1.37
N SER A 226 -8.37 -2.40 -2.14
CA SER A 226 -9.79 -2.54 -2.52
C SER A 226 -10.70 -2.80 -1.33
N ASN A 227 -10.15 -3.27 -0.20
CA ASN A 227 -10.81 -3.44 1.10
C ASN A 227 -10.55 -2.27 2.07
N GLY A 228 -9.97 -1.18 1.58
CA GLY A 228 -9.58 -0.01 2.37
C GLY A 228 -8.10 -0.03 2.77
N LEU A 229 -7.60 1.14 3.15
CA LEU A 229 -6.23 1.32 3.65
C LEU A 229 -6.12 0.77 5.06
N SER A 230 -5.18 -0.15 5.27
CA SER A 230 -4.80 -0.60 6.61
C SER A 230 -3.58 0.17 7.10
N VAL A 231 -3.72 0.80 8.27
CA VAL A 231 -2.63 1.46 9.00
C VAL A 231 -2.14 0.56 10.16
N TYR A 232 -2.75 -0.61 10.34
CA TYR A 232 -2.45 -1.49 11.47
C TYR A 232 -1.05 -2.12 11.36
N ASN A 233 -0.38 -2.19 12.53
CA ASN A 233 0.85 -2.90 12.83
C ASN A 233 2.20 -2.31 12.38
N ASN A 234 2.33 -1.04 11.97
CA ASN A 234 3.62 -0.37 11.63
C ASN A 234 4.49 -1.04 10.53
N LYS A 235 4.26 -2.31 10.24
CA LYS A 235 5.19 -3.20 9.56
C LYS A 235 4.92 -3.31 8.08
N HIS A 236 3.74 -2.99 7.57
CA HIS A 236 3.50 -3.09 6.12
C HIS A 236 2.66 -1.92 5.64
N GLY A 237 3.20 -0.73 5.85
CA GLY A 237 2.46 0.54 5.71
C GLY A 237 2.60 1.20 4.35
N LEU A 238 1.62 2.04 4.06
CA LEU A 238 1.58 2.99 2.93
C LEU A 238 2.00 4.41 3.36
N CYS A 239 2.32 4.59 4.64
CA CYS A 239 2.73 5.85 5.22
C CYS A 239 4.25 5.99 5.17
N PRO A 240 4.79 7.14 4.75
CA PRO A 240 6.23 7.39 4.70
C PRO A 240 6.98 7.29 6.03
N ASN A 241 6.30 7.53 7.15
CA ASN A 241 6.90 7.51 8.48
C ASN A 241 6.32 6.40 9.36
N MET A 242 7.08 6.03 10.41
CA MET A 242 6.63 5.10 11.45
C MET A 242 5.66 5.80 12.43
N ILE A 243 4.62 5.09 12.87
CA ILE A 243 3.70 5.59 13.90
C ILE A 243 4.44 5.64 15.23
N VAL A 244 4.28 6.75 15.95
CA VAL A 244 4.75 6.89 17.34
C VAL A 244 3.82 6.07 18.23
N SER A 245 4.41 5.17 19.02
CA SER A 245 3.70 4.41 20.04
C SER A 245 4.36 4.64 21.39
N GLU A 246 3.55 4.83 22.42
CA GLU A 246 4.02 4.84 23.81
C GLU A 246 4.67 3.48 24.06
N ASN A 247 5.98 3.49 24.36
CA ASN A 247 6.83 2.32 24.60
C ASN A 247 7.50 1.66 23.38
N VAL A 248 7.33 2.15 22.15
CA VAL A 248 8.12 1.66 21.01
C VAL A 248 9.19 2.68 20.64
N TYR A 249 10.41 2.22 20.42
CA TYR A 249 11.51 3.07 19.98
C TYR A 249 12.45 2.34 19.02
N TYR A 250 13.19 3.13 18.26
CA TYR A 250 13.99 2.64 17.15
C TYR A 250 15.45 3.07 17.32
N THR A 251 16.38 2.17 17.02
CA THR A 251 17.72 2.61 16.60
C THR A 251 17.62 2.97 15.13
N ILE A 252 18.15 4.14 14.75
CA ILE A 252 18.09 4.65 13.37
C ILE A 252 19.50 4.82 12.80
N ASN A 253 19.66 4.53 11.51
CA ASN A 253 20.90 4.83 10.79
C ASN A 253 20.97 6.31 10.38
N GLU A 254 22.08 6.71 9.77
CA GLU A 254 22.31 8.09 9.31
C GLU A 254 21.31 8.58 8.26
N ASN A 255 20.64 7.67 7.55
CA ASN A 255 19.63 7.96 6.53
C ASN A 255 18.19 8.02 7.08
N GLY A 256 18.01 7.85 8.40
CA GLY A 256 16.73 7.92 9.10
C GLY A 256 15.89 6.64 9.03
N TYR A 257 16.46 5.52 8.58
CA TYR A 257 15.81 4.21 8.58
C TYR A 257 16.06 3.46 9.89
N PRO A 258 15.07 2.72 10.42
CA PRO A 258 15.27 1.92 11.62
C PRO A 258 16.21 0.74 11.33
N THR A 259 17.15 0.45 12.21
CA THR A 259 17.97 -0.76 12.17
C THR A 259 17.55 -1.79 13.22
N ALA A 260 16.86 -1.35 14.27
CA ALA A 260 16.23 -2.21 15.27
C ALA A 260 15.04 -1.50 15.92
N GLU A 261 14.05 -2.26 16.34
CA GLU A 261 12.87 -1.82 17.08
C GLU A 261 12.83 -2.50 18.44
N TYR A 262 12.45 -1.74 19.45
CA TYR A 262 12.41 -2.17 20.84
C TYR A 262 11.09 -1.77 21.48
N THR A 263 10.65 -2.55 22.46
CA THR A 263 9.55 -2.19 23.35
C THR A 263 9.99 -2.15 24.81
N THR A 264 9.45 -1.22 25.58
CA THR A 264 9.66 -1.15 27.04
C THR A 264 8.37 -1.48 27.78
N SER A 265 8.39 -2.51 28.62
CA SER A 265 7.24 -2.82 29.48
C SER A 265 7.01 -1.72 30.53
N PRO A 266 5.82 -1.65 31.17
CA PRO A 266 5.57 -0.72 32.27
C PRO A 266 6.56 -0.83 33.44
N GLU A 267 7.18 -2.00 33.63
CA GLU A 267 8.22 -2.25 34.63
C GLU A 267 9.62 -1.75 34.21
N GLY A 268 9.75 -1.19 33.01
CA GLY A 268 11.00 -0.66 32.46
C GLY A 268 11.87 -1.72 31.77
N ILE A 269 11.34 -2.92 31.50
CA ILE A 269 12.08 -3.97 30.79
C ILE A 269 12.05 -3.68 29.29
N THR A 270 13.21 -3.41 28.72
CA THR A 270 13.40 -3.30 27.28
C THR A 270 13.60 -4.67 26.65
N ASN A 271 12.83 -4.96 25.60
CA ASN A 271 13.04 -6.12 24.73
C ASN A 271 13.18 -5.64 23.28
N GLU A 272 14.10 -6.26 22.55
CA GLU A 272 14.15 -6.11 21.09
C GLU A 272 12.92 -6.80 20.47
N ILE A 273 12.23 -6.10 19.59
CA ILE A 273 11.12 -6.63 18.79
C ILE A 273 11.67 -7.23 17.51
N CYS A 274 12.53 -6.49 16.80
CA CYS A 274 13.16 -6.96 15.57
C CYS A 274 14.38 -6.14 15.18
N THR A 275 15.18 -6.71 14.27
CA THR A 275 16.28 -6.06 13.57
C THR A 275 15.95 -5.93 12.08
N TYR A 276 16.21 -4.76 11.51
CA TYR A 276 16.01 -4.45 10.09
C TYR A 276 17.35 -4.47 9.36
N ASN A 277 17.47 -5.28 8.32
CA ASN A 277 18.67 -5.35 7.48
C ASN A 277 18.36 -4.83 6.08
N TYR A 278 19.28 -4.07 5.52
CA TYR A 278 19.20 -3.46 4.18
C TYR A 278 20.31 -4.00 3.28
N PHE A 279 20.21 -3.76 1.96
CA PHE A 279 21.24 -4.10 0.98
C PHE A 279 22.41 -3.12 0.94
#